data_AF-A0A929XQP6-F1
#
_entry.id   AF-A0A929XQP6-F1
#
_cell.length_a   1.000
_cell.length_b   1.000
_cell.length_c   1.000
_cell.angle_alpha   90.00
_cell.angle_beta   90.00
_cell.angle_gamma   90.00
#
_symmetry.space_group_name_H-M   'P 1'
#
loop_
_entity.id
_entity.type
_entity.pdbx_description
1 polymer ?
#
loop_
_entity_poly.entity_id
_entity_poly.type
_entity_poly.pdbx_seq_one_letter_code
_entity_poly.pdbx_strand_id
1 'polypeptide(L)'
;METVHFRKGSSDMTESYLEMMLRSLDRKIEILNRIEQENRKQRDLLDFPVQAKEAEEVFEEEAFQRTVEEKGRLIEELLKLNEGFDLLFAKVQKELSGQWDDYRSQVRTMQEKIRMVTELSSRIQVQEQRNKALVDRYFSEERTKIKIGKRSTASAMKYYQTMNKTQHVGPQMFDENR
;
A
#
# COMPACT_ATOMS: atom_id res chain seq x y z
N MET A 1 -3.21 -49.43 29.06
CA MET A 1 -4.31 -48.80 28.32
C MET A 1 -3.98 -47.33 28.21
N GLU A 2 -3.96 -46.84 26.98
CA GLU A 2 -3.28 -45.62 26.54
C GLU A 2 -3.83 -44.34 27.18
N THR A 3 -2.90 -43.47 27.56
CA THR A 3 -3.13 -42.10 27.97
C THR A 3 -3.58 -41.27 26.76
N VAL A 4 -4.84 -40.81 26.79
CA VAL A 4 -5.40 -39.85 25.84
C VAL A 4 -4.63 -38.52 25.97
N HIS A 5 -3.76 -38.23 25.00
CA HIS A 5 -3.11 -36.92 24.90
C HIS A 5 -4.08 -35.92 24.26
N PHE A 6 -4.75 -35.13 25.09
CA PHE A 6 -5.59 -34.02 24.69
C PHE A 6 -4.71 -32.83 24.28
N ARG A 7 -4.24 -32.82 23.03
CA ARG A 7 -3.43 -31.72 22.45
C ARG A 7 -4.31 -30.67 21.75
N LYS A 8 -5.49 -30.36 22.29
CA LYS A 8 -6.52 -29.58 21.59
C LYS A 8 -6.39 -28.05 21.70
N GLY A 9 -5.60 -27.53 22.65
CA GLY A 9 -5.51 -26.08 22.92
C GLY A 9 -4.49 -25.28 22.10
N SER A 10 -3.39 -25.91 21.64
CA SER A 10 -2.35 -25.19 20.87
C SER A 10 -2.70 -25.06 19.39
N SER A 11 -3.39 -26.05 18.82
CA SER A 11 -3.79 -26.08 17.40
C SER A 11 -4.81 -24.99 17.06
N ASP A 12 -5.78 -24.78 17.95
CA ASP A 12 -6.89 -23.82 17.78
C ASP A 12 -6.37 -22.36 17.77
N MET A 13 -5.35 -22.08 18.58
CA MET A 13 -4.71 -20.76 18.63
C MET A 13 -3.83 -20.49 17.41
N THR A 14 -3.06 -21.48 16.95
CA THR A 14 -2.22 -21.35 15.75
C THR A 14 -3.08 -21.20 14.49
N GLU A 15 -4.20 -21.91 14.40
CA GLU A 15 -5.18 -21.74 13.32
C GLU A 15 -5.77 -20.32 13.32
N SER A 16 -6.17 -19.82 14.49
CA SER A 16 -6.65 -18.44 14.66
C SER A 16 -5.61 -17.39 14.22
N TYR A 17 -4.33 -17.59 14.57
CA TYR A 17 -3.26 -16.68 14.14
C TYR A 17 -3.02 -16.73 12.63
N LEU A 18 -3.02 -17.91 12.02
CA LEU A 18 -2.89 -18.06 10.57
C LEU A 18 -4.05 -17.39 9.82
N GLU A 19 -5.28 -17.56 10.31
CA GLU A 19 -6.44 -16.86 9.75
C GLU A 19 -6.31 -15.34 9.87
N MET A 20 -5.87 -14.84 11.03
CA MET A 20 -5.64 -13.40 11.22
C MET A 20 -4.57 -12.87 10.25
N MET A 21 -3.51 -13.64 10.00
CA MET A 21 -2.49 -13.29 9.00
C MET A 21 -3.08 -13.24 7.58
N LEU A 22 -3.89 -14.23 7.20
CA LEU A 22 -4.56 -14.26 5.91
C LEU A 22 -5.50 -13.07 5.73
N ARG A 23 -6.32 -12.75 6.74
CA ARG A 23 -7.18 -11.56 6.75
C ARG A 23 -6.39 -10.26 6.64
N SER A 24 -5.24 -10.17 7.31
CA SER A 24 -4.33 -9.03 7.19
C SER A 24 -3.82 -8.86 5.76
N LEU A 25 -3.39 -9.95 5.10
CA LEU A 25 -2.96 -9.91 3.71
C LEU A 25 -4.08 -9.52 2.74
N ASP A 26 -5.29 -10.03 2.94
CA ASP A 26 -6.46 -9.62 2.14
C ASP A 26 -6.74 -8.13 2.27
N ARG A 27 -6.65 -7.59 3.49
CA ARG A 27 -6.81 -6.16 3.71
C ARG A 27 -5.69 -5.34 3.06
N LYS A 28 -4.44 -5.81 3.12
CA LYS A 28 -3.31 -5.16 2.43
C LYS A 28 -3.55 -5.10 0.92
N ILE A 29 -4.00 -6.20 0.31
CA ILE A 29 -4.32 -6.26 -1.13
C ILE A 29 -5.42 -5.27 -1.49
N GLU A 30 -6.49 -5.18 -0.70
CA GLU A 30 -7.57 -4.20 -0.90
C GLU A 30 -7.05 -2.76 -0.86
N ILE A 31 -6.25 -2.42 0.16
CA ILE A 31 -5.67 -1.09 0.31
C ILE A 31 -4.74 -0.76 -0.86
N LEU A 32 -3.88 -1.69 -1.27
CA LEU A 32 -2.99 -1.51 -2.41
C LEU A 32 -3.77 -1.27 -3.70
N ASN A 33 -4.84 -2.03 -3.97
CA ASN A 33 -5.70 -1.79 -5.12
C ASN A 33 -6.34 -0.37 -5.08
N ARG A 34 -6.72 0.11 -3.90
CA ARG A 34 -7.24 1.48 -3.74
C ARG A 34 -6.15 2.54 -3.98
N ILE A 35 -4.93 2.33 -3.48
CA ILE A 35 -3.79 3.22 -3.77
C ILE A 35 -3.51 3.24 -5.28
N GLU A 36 -3.58 2.10 -5.97
CA GLU A 36 -3.45 2.03 -7.42
C GLU A 36 -4.52 2.86 -8.13
N GLN A 37 -5.77 2.81 -7.66
CA GLN A 37 -6.86 3.63 -8.20
C GLN A 37 -6.64 5.13 -7.96
N GLU A 38 -6.19 5.53 -6.77
CA GLU A 38 -5.84 6.93 -6.49
C GLU A 38 -4.68 7.42 -7.37
N ASN A 39 -3.68 6.58 -7.62
CA ASN A 39 -2.61 6.89 -8.57
C ASN A 39 -3.16 7.11 -9.98
N ARG A 40 -4.10 6.29 -10.45
CA ARG A 40 -4.73 6.49 -11.76
C ARG A 40 -5.53 7.79 -11.82
N LYS A 41 -6.32 8.10 -10.79
CA LYS A 41 -7.04 9.38 -10.69
C LYS A 41 -6.10 10.58 -10.73
N GLN A 42 -4.99 10.53 -9.98
CA GLN A 42 -3.96 11.57 -10.02
C GLN A 42 -3.39 11.76 -11.42
N ARG A 43 -3.06 10.65 -12.10
CA ARG A 43 -2.60 10.69 -13.48
C ARG A 43 -3.65 11.33 -14.37
N ASP A 44 -4.90 10.88 -14.32
CA ASP A 44 -5.94 11.35 -15.24
C ASP A 44 -6.27 12.85 -15.03
N LEU A 45 -6.15 13.36 -13.79
CA LEU A 45 -6.25 14.79 -13.46
C LEU A 45 -5.09 15.64 -14.01
N LEU A 46 -3.92 15.04 -14.22
CA LEU A 46 -2.70 15.72 -14.68
C LEU A 46 -2.38 15.47 -16.17
N ASP A 47 -2.88 14.37 -16.72
CA ASP A 47 -2.77 13.93 -18.12
C ASP A 47 -3.91 14.48 -18.98
N PHE A 48 -4.95 15.06 -18.35
CA PHE A 48 -5.89 15.95 -19.02
C PHE A 48 -5.11 17.09 -19.71
N PRO A 49 -5.48 17.47 -20.93
CA PRO A 49 -4.51 17.92 -21.90
C PRO A 49 -3.94 19.30 -21.54
N VAL A 50 -2.61 19.30 -21.34
CA VAL A 50 -1.68 20.35 -21.81
C VAL A 50 -1.90 20.71 -23.32
N GLN A 51 -2.81 20.00 -24.01
CA GLN A 51 -3.21 20.16 -25.41
C GLN A 51 -4.55 20.91 -25.61
N ALA A 52 -5.35 21.22 -24.58
CA ALA A 52 -6.48 22.11 -24.73
C ALA A 52 -6.03 23.55 -24.49
N LYS A 53 -5.28 24.10 -25.45
CA LYS A 53 -5.02 25.56 -25.54
C LYS A 53 -6.31 26.38 -25.74
N GLU A 54 -7.48 25.74 -25.79
CA GLU A 54 -8.74 26.35 -26.22
C GLU A 54 -9.96 25.99 -25.33
N ALA A 55 -9.81 25.20 -24.27
CA ALA A 55 -10.89 24.98 -23.31
C ALA A 55 -10.53 25.61 -21.96
N GLU A 56 -11.43 26.45 -21.45
CA GLU A 56 -11.43 27.05 -20.10
C GLU A 56 -11.53 26.01 -18.96
N GLU A 57 -11.01 24.79 -19.13
CA GLU A 57 -11.05 23.76 -18.09
C GLU A 57 -9.86 23.93 -17.15
N VAL A 58 -10.16 24.57 -16.02
CA VAL A 58 -9.28 24.80 -14.88
C VAL A 58 -8.91 23.45 -14.25
N PHE A 59 -7.62 23.23 -13.98
CA PHE A 59 -7.16 22.10 -13.19
C PHE A 59 -7.98 21.94 -11.89
N GLU A 60 -8.55 20.76 -11.69
CA GLU A 60 -9.35 20.47 -10.49
C GLU A 60 -8.46 20.24 -9.25
N GLU A 61 -7.91 21.34 -8.71
CA GLU A 61 -6.99 21.30 -7.56
C GLU A 61 -7.60 20.59 -6.34
N GLU A 62 -8.89 20.81 -6.07
CA GLU A 62 -9.57 20.14 -4.97
C GLU A 62 -9.71 18.62 -5.21
N ALA A 63 -9.94 18.20 -6.45
CA ALA A 63 -9.99 16.77 -6.78
C ALA A 63 -8.61 16.13 -6.59
N PHE A 64 -7.55 16.80 -7.07
CA PHE A 64 -6.18 16.35 -6.83
C PHE A 64 -5.87 16.26 -5.34
N GLN A 65 -6.21 17.28 -4.56
CA GLN A 65 -5.98 17.33 -3.12
C GLN A 65 -6.69 16.19 -2.37
N ARG A 66 -7.91 15.84 -2.76
CA ARG A 66 -8.63 14.67 -2.21
C ARG A 66 -7.90 13.35 -2.48
N THR A 67 -7.34 13.16 -3.67
CA THR A 67 -6.56 11.94 -3.97
C THR A 67 -5.32 11.82 -3.07
N VAL A 68 -4.63 12.94 -2.81
CA VAL A 68 -3.43 12.97 -1.96
C VAL A 68 -3.77 12.62 -0.52
N GLU A 69 -4.90 13.13 -0.01
CA GLU A 69 -5.40 12.86 1.34
C GLU A 69 -5.80 11.40 1.52
N GLU A 70 -6.63 10.87 0.61
CA GLU A 70 -7.09 9.49 0.70
C GLU A 70 -5.92 8.52 0.59
N LYS A 71 -4.97 8.78 -0.32
CA LYS A 71 -3.74 8.00 -0.42
C LYS A 71 -2.91 8.05 0.86
N GLY A 72 -2.79 9.23 1.49
CA GLY A 72 -2.11 9.37 2.79
C GLY A 72 -2.76 8.50 3.88
N ARG A 73 -4.09 8.51 3.96
CA ARG A 73 -4.85 7.68 4.90
C ARG A 73 -4.65 6.18 4.65
N LEU A 74 -4.70 5.77 3.37
CA LEU A 74 -4.49 4.38 2.96
C LEU A 74 -3.07 3.89 3.28
N ILE A 75 -2.06 4.73 3.07
CA ILE A 75 -0.67 4.43 3.43
C ILE A 75 -0.51 4.23 4.93
N GLU A 76 -1.10 5.12 5.74
CA GLU A 76 -1.05 4.99 7.20
C GLU A 76 -1.75 3.73 7.69
N GLU A 77 -2.87 3.35 7.07
CA GLU A 77 -3.55 2.08 7.33
C GLU A 77 -2.67 0.88 6.97
N LEU A 78 -2.01 0.92 5.81
CA LEU A 78 -1.11 -0.15 5.35
C LEU A 78 0.12 -0.32 6.25
N LEU A 79 0.72 0.77 6.72
CA LEU A 79 1.84 0.74 7.66
C LEU A 79 1.46 0.07 8.98
N LYS A 80 0.29 0.40 9.54
CA LYS A 80 -0.23 -0.25 10.76
C LYS A 80 -0.48 -1.74 10.57
N LEU A 81 -0.99 -2.14 9.39
CA LEU A 81 -1.18 -3.55 9.06
C LEU A 81 0.16 -4.29 8.90
N ASN A 82 1.21 -3.63 8.42
CA ASN A 82 2.55 -4.21 8.36
C ASN A 82 3.09 -4.48 9.78
N GLU A 83 3.04 -3.49 10.67
CA GLU A 83 3.46 -3.64 12.06
C GLU A 83 2.72 -4.79 12.77
N GLY A 84 1.39 -4.86 12.63
CA GLY A 84 0.59 -5.93 13.21
C GLY A 84 0.87 -7.31 12.60
N PHE A 85 1.18 -7.36 11.31
CA PHE A 85 1.52 -8.60 10.61
C PHE A 85 2.86 -9.16 11.07
N ASP A 86 3.88 -8.32 11.25
CA ASP A 86 5.22 -8.75 11.68
C ASP A 86 5.18 -9.35 13.10
N LEU A 87 4.43 -8.71 14.01
CA LEU A 87 4.21 -9.21 15.37
C LEU A 87 3.49 -10.56 15.37
N LEU A 88 2.53 -10.75 14.47
CA LEU A 88 1.76 -11.99 14.37
C LEU A 88 2.59 -13.12 13.72
N PHE A 89 3.36 -12.79 12.69
CA PHE A 89 4.27 -13.73 12.03
C PHE A 89 5.31 -14.29 13.01
N ALA A 90 5.92 -13.44 13.83
CA ALA A 90 6.89 -13.88 14.84
C ALA A 90 6.29 -14.89 15.84
N LYS A 91 5.00 -14.73 16.21
CA LYS A 91 4.28 -15.68 17.07
C LYS A 91 4.02 -17.00 16.35
N VAL A 92 3.53 -16.93 15.11
CA VAL A 92 3.24 -18.10 14.27
C VAL A 92 4.50 -18.92 13.99
N GLN A 93 5.63 -18.29 13.68
CA GLN A 93 6.90 -19.00 13.48
C GLN A 93 7.34 -19.79 14.72
N LYS A 94 7.15 -19.23 15.91
CA LYS A 94 7.48 -19.91 17.17
C LYS A 94 6.59 -21.13 17.41
N GLU A 95 5.29 -20.99 17.15
CA GLU A 95 4.30 -22.04 17.42
C GLU A 95 4.31 -23.17 16.37
N LEU A 96 4.59 -22.87 15.10
CA LEU A 96 4.62 -23.86 14.02
C LEU A 96 5.87 -24.76 14.03
N SER A 97 6.83 -24.53 14.92
CA SER A 97 8.05 -25.34 15.03
C SER A 97 7.73 -26.82 15.30
N GLY A 98 7.74 -27.63 14.24
CA GLY A 98 7.45 -29.06 14.28
C GLY A 98 6.00 -29.49 13.92
N GLN A 99 5.15 -28.57 13.43
CA GLN A 99 3.75 -28.85 13.02
C GLN A 99 3.41 -28.31 11.61
N TRP A 100 4.40 -27.97 10.80
CA TRP A 100 4.21 -27.34 9.48
C TRP A 100 3.35 -28.14 8.50
N ASP A 101 3.34 -29.47 8.63
CA ASP A 101 2.60 -30.35 7.72
C ASP A 101 1.08 -30.15 7.84
N ASP A 102 0.58 -29.83 9.04
CA ASP A 102 -0.85 -29.66 9.32
C ASP A 102 -1.42 -28.36 8.72
N TYR A 103 -0.55 -27.39 8.39
CA TYR A 103 -0.95 -26.05 7.94
C TYR A 103 -0.46 -25.70 6.53
N ARG A 104 0.00 -26.69 5.74
CA ARG A 104 0.56 -26.47 4.39
C ARG A 104 -0.37 -25.68 3.47
N SER A 105 -1.68 -25.91 3.55
CA SER A 105 -2.67 -25.21 2.72
C SER A 105 -2.73 -23.71 3.03
N GLN A 106 -2.82 -23.37 4.31
CA GLN A 106 -2.84 -21.98 4.80
C GLN A 106 -1.53 -21.28 4.47
N VAL A 107 -0.38 -21.95 4.67
CA VAL A 107 0.94 -21.40 4.33
C VAL A 107 1.07 -21.12 2.84
N ARG A 108 0.64 -22.03 1.97
CA ARG A 108 0.65 -21.82 0.52
C ARG A 108 -0.22 -20.61 0.12
N THR A 109 -1.42 -20.53 0.67
CA THR A 109 -2.33 -19.40 0.43
C THR A 109 -1.70 -18.09 0.88
N MET A 110 -1.01 -18.09 2.03
CA MET A 110 -0.29 -16.93 2.54
C MET A 110 0.83 -16.50 1.59
N GLN A 111 1.62 -17.44 1.08
CA GLN A 111 2.68 -17.17 0.11
C GLN A 111 2.13 -16.57 -1.20
N GLU A 112 1.01 -17.09 -1.70
CA GLU A 112 0.34 -16.54 -2.89
C GLU A 112 -0.12 -15.09 -2.66
N LYS A 113 -0.75 -14.81 -1.51
CA LYS A 113 -1.16 -13.44 -1.16
C LYS A 113 0.03 -12.50 -0.96
N ILE A 114 1.13 -12.96 -0.37
CA ILE A 114 2.37 -12.16 -0.23
C ILE A 114 2.92 -11.80 -1.61
N ARG A 115 2.92 -12.73 -2.58
CA ARG A 115 3.32 -12.42 -3.96
C ARG A 115 2.44 -11.34 -4.58
N MET A 116 1.11 -11.44 -4.42
CA MET A 116 0.18 -10.42 -4.91
C MET A 116 0.46 -9.03 -4.28
N VAL A 117 0.69 -8.98 -2.97
CA VAL A 117 1.09 -7.74 -2.26
C VAL A 117 2.36 -7.16 -2.88
N THR A 118 3.40 -7.96 -3.08
CA THR A 118 4.67 -7.51 -3.68
C THR A 118 4.50 -6.99 -5.11
N GLU A 119 3.74 -7.71 -5.95
CA GLU A 119 3.46 -7.30 -7.33
C GLU A 119 2.68 -5.98 -7.40
N LEU A 120 1.66 -5.82 -6.54
CA LEU A 120 0.88 -4.58 -6.45
C LEU A 120 1.76 -3.42 -5.98
N SER A 121 2.57 -3.62 -4.94
CA SER A 121 3.49 -2.59 -4.44
C SER A 121 4.47 -2.13 -5.51
N SER A 122 5.06 -3.07 -6.27
CA SER A 122 5.97 -2.73 -7.38
C SER A 122 5.27 -1.89 -8.46
N ARG A 123 4.04 -2.28 -8.84
CA ARG A 123 3.24 -1.55 -9.82
C ARG A 123 2.90 -0.13 -9.36
N ILE A 124 2.51 0.01 -8.09
CA ILE A 124 2.21 1.31 -7.46
C ILE A 124 3.45 2.21 -7.45
N GLN A 125 4.63 1.67 -7.16
CA GLN A 125 5.88 2.44 -7.20
C GLN A 125 6.17 2.98 -8.61
N VAL A 126 6.00 2.16 -9.64
CA VAL A 126 6.19 2.59 -11.03
C VAL A 126 5.17 3.66 -11.42
N GLN A 127 3.90 3.49 -11.04
CA GLN A 127 2.87 4.51 -11.26
C GLN A 127 3.20 5.82 -10.54
N GLU A 128 3.71 5.72 -9.31
CA GLU A 128 4.03 6.91 -8.52
C GLU A 128 5.18 7.70 -9.12
N GLN A 129 6.20 7.03 -9.65
CA GLN A 129 7.29 7.69 -10.37
C GLN A 129 6.77 8.47 -11.59
N ARG A 130 5.81 7.89 -12.32
CA ARG A 130 5.17 8.56 -13.47
C ARG A 130 4.33 9.76 -13.03
N ASN A 131 3.50 9.59 -12.00
CA ASN A 131 2.68 10.68 -11.44
C ASN A 131 3.55 11.82 -10.93
N LYS A 132 4.66 11.50 -10.26
CA LYS A 132 5.60 12.52 -9.79
C LYS A 132 6.13 13.37 -10.94
N ALA A 133 6.50 12.75 -12.07
CA ALA A 133 6.96 13.49 -13.24
C ALA A 133 5.88 14.44 -13.81
N LEU A 134 4.61 14.00 -13.82
CA LEU A 134 3.48 14.85 -14.24
C LEU A 134 3.25 16.00 -13.27
N VAL A 135 3.28 15.74 -11.96
CA VAL A 135 3.16 16.74 -10.89
C VAL A 135 4.30 17.77 -11.00
N ASP A 136 5.54 17.30 -11.11
CA ASP A 136 6.74 18.15 -11.23
C ASP A 136 6.58 19.11 -12.43
N ARG A 137 6.16 18.58 -13.59
CA ARG A 137 5.92 19.35 -14.81
C ARG A 137 4.82 20.39 -14.61
N TYR A 138 3.65 19.97 -14.14
CA TYR A 138 2.49 20.84 -13.93
C TYR A 138 2.83 22.04 -13.02
N PHE A 139 3.37 21.76 -11.83
CA PHE A 139 3.69 22.83 -10.88
C PHE A 139 4.90 23.67 -11.32
N SER A 140 5.80 23.15 -12.16
CA SER A 140 6.85 23.95 -12.77
C SER A 140 6.29 24.95 -13.78
N GLU A 141 5.42 24.48 -14.69
CA GLU A 141 4.75 25.34 -15.67
C GLU A 141 3.87 26.40 -14.99
N GLU A 142 3.12 26.04 -13.94
CA GLU A 142 2.25 26.97 -13.21
C GLU A 142 3.06 28.07 -12.50
N ARG A 143 4.21 27.74 -11.91
CA ARG A 143 5.14 28.72 -11.32
C ARG A 143 5.69 29.72 -12.34
N THR A 144 5.86 29.30 -13.60
CA THR A 144 6.34 30.18 -14.68
C THR A 144 5.24 31.08 -15.27
N LYS A 145 3.97 30.68 -15.16
CA LYS A 145 2.84 31.38 -15.78
C LYS A 145 2.26 32.50 -14.90
N ILE A 146 2.22 32.40 -13.56
CA ILE A 146 1.60 33.43 -12.68
C ILE A 146 2.36 33.58 -11.33
N LYS A 147 2.51 34.83 -10.85
CA LYS A 147 2.91 35.22 -9.48
C LYS A 147 2.07 34.44 -8.44
N ILE A 148 2.69 33.47 -7.80
CA ILE A 148 2.08 32.40 -6.99
C ILE A 148 1.05 32.91 -5.95
N GLY A 149 -0.15 32.31 -5.96
CA GLY A 149 -1.06 32.28 -4.82
C GLY A 149 -0.70 31.15 -3.84
N LYS A 150 -0.88 31.37 -2.52
CA LYS A 150 -0.45 30.49 -1.42
C LYS A 150 -0.99 29.04 -1.46
N ARG A 151 -2.07 28.75 -2.22
CA ARG A 151 -2.77 27.46 -2.26
C ARG A 151 -2.08 26.39 -3.12
N SER A 152 -1.68 26.71 -4.36
CA SER A 152 -0.98 25.78 -5.27
C SER A 152 0.32 25.22 -4.69
N THR A 153 1.07 26.04 -3.93
CA THR A 153 2.26 25.60 -3.20
C THR A 153 1.98 24.60 -2.07
N ALA A 154 0.82 24.70 -1.41
CA ALA A 154 0.45 23.81 -0.32
C ALA A 154 0.08 22.41 -0.84
N SER A 155 -0.64 22.34 -1.96
CA SER A 155 -1.05 21.11 -2.63
C SER A 155 0.16 20.29 -3.12
N ALA A 156 1.14 20.96 -3.74
CA ALA A 156 2.42 20.34 -4.11
C ALA A 156 3.18 19.81 -2.88
N MET A 157 3.26 20.60 -1.80
CA MET A 157 3.95 20.19 -0.58
C MET A 157 3.33 18.94 0.06
N LYS A 158 2.00 18.88 0.12
CA LYS A 158 1.27 17.73 0.66
C LYS A 158 1.44 16.48 -0.21
N TYR A 159 1.47 16.63 -1.53
CA TYR A 159 1.81 15.55 -2.45
C TYR A 159 3.19 14.94 -2.14
N TYR A 160 4.24 15.75 -2.05
CA TYR A 160 5.59 15.25 -1.78
C TYR A 160 5.71 14.59 -0.40
N GLN A 161 5.00 15.09 0.61
CA GLN A 161 4.94 14.44 1.93
C GLN A 161 4.33 13.04 1.85
N THR A 162 3.20 12.88 1.16
CA THR A 162 2.55 11.58 0.94
C THR A 162 3.42 10.64 0.10
N MET A 163 4.09 11.17 -0.93
CA MET A 163 5.01 10.39 -1.77
C MET A 163 6.19 9.84 -0.94
N ASN A 164 6.78 10.67 -0.07
CA ASN A 164 7.88 10.22 0.80
C ASN A 164 7.44 9.06 1.70
N LYS A 165 6.24 9.14 2.29
CA LYS A 165 5.65 8.02 3.05
C LYS A 165 5.45 6.76 2.18
N THR A 166 5.07 6.92 0.92
CA THR A 166 4.88 5.81 -0.04
C THR A 166 6.18 5.06 -0.30
N GLN A 167 7.35 5.71 -0.25
CA GLN A 167 8.63 5.02 -0.43
C GLN A 167 8.90 3.98 0.67
N HIS A 168 8.37 4.20 1.88
CA HIS A 168 8.48 3.26 2.99
C HIS A 168 7.47 2.10 2.93
N VAL A 169 6.56 2.11 1.94
CA VAL A 169 5.54 1.08 1.71
C VAL A 169 5.97 0.08 0.62
N GLY A 170 7.11 0.31 -0.02
CA GLY A 170 7.71 -0.64 -0.97
C GLY A 170 7.91 -2.01 -0.33
N PRO A 171 8.04 -3.08 -1.15
CA PRO A 171 8.28 -4.42 -0.64
C PRO A 171 9.53 -4.39 0.25
N GLN A 172 9.31 -4.39 1.57
CA GLN A 172 10.32 -4.83 2.52
C GLN A 172 10.44 -6.32 2.26
N MET A 173 11.30 -6.66 1.30
CA MET A 173 11.82 -8.01 1.20
C MET A 173 12.26 -8.35 2.61
N PHE A 174 11.64 -9.37 3.20
CA PHE A 174 12.26 -10.11 4.27
C PHE A 174 13.69 -10.36 3.81
N ASP A 175 14.67 -9.82 4.53
CA ASP A 175 16.07 -10.11 4.30
C ASP A 175 16.19 -11.64 4.31
N GLU A 176 16.39 -12.24 3.13
CA GLU A 176 16.51 -13.69 2.93
C GLU A 176 17.82 -14.25 3.54
N ASN A 177 18.33 -13.65 4.62
CA ASN A 177 19.55 -14.06 5.29
C ASN A 177 19.34 -14.18 6.80
N ARG A 178 18.71 -15.28 7.24
CA ARG A 178 19.34 -16.26 8.17
C ARG A 178 18.42 -17.43 8.53
#